data_AF-A0A9W5UUA4-F1
#
_entry.id   AF-A0A9W5UUA4-F1
#
_cell.length_a   1.000
_cell.length_b   1.000
_cell.length_c   1.000
_cell.angle_alpha   90.00
_cell.angle_beta   90.00
_cell.angle_gamma   90.00
#
_symmetry.space_group_name_H-M   'P 1'
#
loop_
_entity.id
_entity.type
_entity.pdbx_description
1 polymer ?
#
loop_
_entity_poly.entity_id
_entity_poly.type
_entity_poly.pdbx_seq_one_letter_code
_entity_poly.pdbx_strand_id
1 'polypeptide(L)'
;MIWIIESKSKISREFAADVKRLRANKAVAQHVTRAVLNSTIAEMQTPLKPALKPGEPVLILAHSGYDIDPRSGQEAPWIGGRWLDEFAQDLAAKFTPAGISGHTLWFLVCHTGHDISALANHLVTAGVDNVTIYLPKNFMYVSKTGIPHVLLSDADLDDVNRDVARCDSDYWSIQGSQATGSYWAGCSISGQTVTPLSSAAVEQAVQAQFDPNEEES
;
A
#
# COMPACT_ATOMS: atom_id res chain seq x y z
N MET A 1 -9.15 -7.46 -2.60
CA MET A 1 -8.65 -7.16 -3.96
C MET A 1 -7.31 -6.44 -3.92
N ILE A 2 -6.47 -6.58 -4.96
CA ILE A 2 -5.26 -5.75 -5.18
C ILE A 2 -5.56 -4.65 -6.21
N TRP A 3 -5.34 -3.40 -5.85
CA TRP A 3 -5.31 -2.26 -6.76
C TRP A 3 -3.85 -1.89 -7.04
N ILE A 4 -3.42 -2.06 -8.28
CA ILE A 4 -2.06 -1.86 -8.73
C ILE A 4 -2.01 -0.54 -9.51
N ILE A 5 -1.13 0.37 -9.09
CA ILE A 5 -0.96 1.69 -9.70
C ILE A 5 0.47 1.79 -10.22
N GLU A 6 0.62 1.81 -11.54
CA GLU A 6 1.92 1.81 -12.20
C GLU A 6 1.88 2.63 -13.48
N SER A 7 2.90 3.40 -13.82
CA SER A 7 2.90 4.21 -15.06
C SER A 7 2.85 3.41 -16.37
N LYS A 8 3.08 2.10 -16.33
CA LYS A 8 3.10 1.23 -17.52
C LYS A 8 1.75 0.53 -17.71
N SER A 9 1.28 0.49 -18.96
CA SER A 9 0.03 -0.19 -19.35
C SER A 9 0.03 -1.71 -19.17
N LYS A 10 1.19 -2.29 -18.85
CA LYS A 10 1.36 -3.68 -18.42
C LYS A 10 2.11 -3.66 -17.11
N ILE A 11 1.70 -4.56 -16.21
CA ILE A 11 2.38 -4.77 -14.94
C ILE A 11 3.85 -5.07 -15.20
N SER A 12 4.73 -4.35 -14.50
CA SER A 12 6.16 -4.63 -14.51
C SER A 12 6.47 -6.02 -13.97
N ARG A 13 7.69 -6.50 -14.24
CA ARG A 13 8.14 -7.80 -13.75
C ARG A 13 8.14 -7.83 -12.22
N GLU A 14 8.48 -6.71 -11.62
CA GLU A 14 8.62 -6.45 -10.19
C GLU A 14 7.25 -6.52 -9.52
N PHE A 15 6.27 -5.74 -9.98
CA PHE A 15 4.91 -5.80 -9.46
C PHE A 15 4.25 -7.15 -9.74
N ALA A 16 4.56 -7.81 -10.86
CA ALA A 16 4.09 -9.17 -11.13
C ALA A 16 4.66 -10.18 -10.13
N ALA A 17 5.94 -10.05 -9.76
CA ALA A 17 6.57 -10.88 -8.74
C ALA A 17 5.94 -10.63 -7.36
N ASP A 18 5.71 -9.38 -6.99
CA ASP A 18 5.06 -9.03 -5.71
C ASP A 18 3.64 -9.59 -5.64
N VAL A 19 2.83 -9.41 -6.70
CA VAL A 19 1.48 -10.00 -6.78
C VAL A 19 1.53 -11.52 -6.71
N LYS A 20 2.51 -12.16 -7.37
CA LYS A 20 2.69 -13.62 -7.31
C LYS A 20 3.01 -14.08 -5.88
N ARG A 21 3.99 -13.45 -5.21
CA ARG A 21 4.38 -13.82 -3.83
C ARG A 21 3.24 -13.56 -2.84
N LEU A 22 2.56 -12.41 -2.94
CA LEU A 22 1.37 -12.10 -2.11
C LEU A 22 0.28 -13.17 -2.26
N ARG A 23 0.06 -13.68 -3.48
CA ARG A 23 -0.94 -14.73 -3.72
C ARG A 23 -0.48 -16.12 -3.29
N ALA A 24 0.82 -16.35 -3.11
CA ALA A 24 1.34 -17.61 -2.60
C ALA A 24 1.09 -17.76 -1.09
N ASN A 25 0.99 -16.63 -0.37
CA ASN A 25 0.55 -16.62 1.02
C ASN A 25 -0.96 -16.93 1.10
N LYS A 26 -1.36 -18.00 1.79
CA LYS A 26 -2.76 -18.42 1.86
C LYS A 26 -3.59 -17.47 2.70
N ALA A 27 -3.06 -16.85 3.76
CA ALA A 27 -3.79 -15.84 4.52
C ALA A 27 -4.22 -14.66 3.62
N VAL A 28 -3.33 -14.22 2.73
CA VAL A 28 -3.67 -13.21 1.72
C VAL A 28 -4.61 -13.78 0.65
N ALA A 29 -4.32 -14.96 0.11
CA ALA A 29 -5.11 -15.57 -0.97
C ALA A 29 -6.58 -15.83 -0.59
N GLN A 30 -6.86 -16.10 0.69
CA GLN A 30 -8.22 -16.27 1.21
C GLN A 30 -9.10 -15.02 1.03
N HIS A 31 -8.50 -13.83 1.02
CA HIS A 31 -9.23 -12.56 0.96
C HIS A 31 -8.97 -11.77 -0.34
N VAL A 32 -7.95 -12.13 -1.11
CA VAL A 32 -7.55 -11.44 -2.34
C VAL A 32 -7.91 -12.27 -3.57
N THR A 33 -9.09 -12.02 -4.11
CA THR A 33 -9.65 -12.81 -5.22
C THR A 33 -9.39 -12.22 -6.61
N ARG A 34 -8.91 -10.97 -6.70
CA ARG A 34 -8.67 -10.27 -7.97
C ARG A 34 -7.64 -9.16 -7.84
N ALA A 35 -7.07 -8.75 -8.98
CA ALA A 35 -6.23 -7.57 -9.11
C ALA A 35 -6.73 -6.66 -10.24
N VAL A 36 -6.53 -5.36 -10.10
CA VAL A 36 -6.84 -4.34 -11.12
C VAL A 36 -5.61 -3.46 -11.29
N LEU A 37 -5.10 -3.37 -12.52
CA LEU A 37 -4.03 -2.45 -12.90
C LEU A 37 -4.63 -1.15 -13.43
N ASN A 38 -4.16 -0.02 -12.92
CA ASN A 38 -4.42 1.30 -13.48
C ASN A 38 -3.09 2.01 -13.72
N SER A 39 -2.97 2.56 -14.92
CA SER A 39 -1.73 3.13 -15.43
C SER A 39 -1.83 4.60 -15.85
N THR A 40 -3.03 5.16 -15.72
CA THR A 40 -3.30 6.57 -15.97
C THR A 40 -4.20 7.13 -14.87
N ILE A 41 -4.18 8.45 -14.69
CA ILE A 41 -5.06 9.14 -13.74
C ILE A 41 -6.54 8.85 -14.07
N ALA A 42 -6.91 8.86 -15.36
CA ALA A 42 -8.27 8.55 -15.78
C ALA A 42 -8.73 7.14 -15.36
N GLU A 43 -7.82 6.16 -15.42
CA GLU A 43 -8.08 4.79 -14.98
C GLU A 43 -8.16 4.66 -13.44
N MET A 44 -7.37 5.45 -12.70
CA MET A 44 -7.47 5.57 -11.24
C MET A 44 -8.82 6.16 -10.82
N GLN A 45 -9.35 7.11 -11.59
CA GLN A 45 -10.65 7.73 -11.33
C GLN A 45 -11.84 6.90 -11.87
N THR A 46 -11.57 5.89 -12.70
CA THR A 46 -12.61 5.02 -13.25
C THR A 46 -13.16 4.10 -12.17
N PRO A 47 -14.47 4.16 -11.85
CA PRO A 47 -15.11 3.33 -10.83
C PRO A 47 -14.81 1.83 -10.98
N LEU A 48 -14.50 1.18 -9.87
CA LEU A 48 -14.20 -0.24 -9.81
C LEU A 48 -15.40 -1.08 -10.25
N LYS A 49 -15.18 -1.99 -11.19
CA LYS A 49 -16.17 -2.98 -11.63
C LYS A 49 -15.61 -4.41 -11.61
N PRO A 50 -16.30 -5.38 -10.99
CA PRO A 50 -17.44 -5.20 -10.08
C PRO A 50 -17.06 -4.39 -8.82
N ALA A 51 -18.04 -3.84 -8.10
CA ALA A 51 -17.81 -3.15 -6.82
C ALA A 51 -17.18 -4.09 -5.77
N LEU A 52 -16.67 -3.52 -4.67
CA LEU A 52 -16.15 -4.30 -3.54
C LEU A 52 -17.26 -5.13 -2.88
N LYS A 53 -16.92 -6.35 -2.44
CA LYS A 53 -17.81 -7.11 -1.55
C LYS A 53 -17.73 -6.55 -0.13
N PRO A 54 -18.78 -6.60 0.69
CA PRO A 54 -18.73 -6.12 2.07
C PRO A 54 -17.53 -6.69 2.83
N GLY A 55 -16.74 -5.81 3.46
CA GLY A 55 -15.55 -6.20 4.23
C GLY A 55 -14.36 -6.70 3.40
N GLU A 56 -14.44 -6.70 2.06
CA GLU A 56 -13.30 -7.08 1.21
C GLU A 56 -12.13 -6.12 1.45
N PRO A 57 -10.93 -6.60 1.86
CA PRO A 57 -9.78 -5.72 2.05
C PRO A 57 -9.28 -5.19 0.70
N VAL A 58 -8.76 -3.96 0.72
CA VAL A 58 -8.16 -3.32 -0.46
C VAL A 58 -6.65 -3.24 -0.24
N LEU A 59 -5.89 -4.01 -1.01
CA LEU A 59 -4.43 -3.96 -1.02
C LEU A 59 -4.01 -3.00 -2.15
N ILE A 60 -3.31 -1.93 -1.82
CA ILE A 60 -2.93 -0.88 -2.78
C ILE A 60 -1.44 -1.01 -3.05
N LEU A 61 -1.08 -1.56 -4.20
CA LEU A 61 0.31 -1.73 -4.64
C LEU A 61 0.69 -0.57 -5.55
N ALA A 62 1.60 0.27 -5.08
CA ALA A 62 2.06 1.44 -5.81
C ALA A 62 3.46 1.84 -5.33
N HIS A 63 4.18 2.58 -6.17
CA HIS A 63 5.32 3.33 -5.67
C HIS A 63 4.87 4.56 -4.90
N SER A 64 5.67 4.97 -3.93
CA SER A 64 5.47 6.21 -3.20
C SER A 64 6.81 6.76 -2.73
N GLY A 65 6.81 8.03 -2.37
CA GLY A 65 7.99 8.72 -1.89
C GLY A 65 7.68 10.16 -1.56
N TYR A 66 8.72 10.98 -1.53
CA TYR A 66 8.65 12.42 -1.33
C TYR A 66 9.29 13.11 -2.54
N ASP A 67 8.72 14.23 -2.94
CA ASP A 67 9.30 15.10 -3.97
C ASP A 67 8.78 16.52 -3.73
N ILE A 68 9.34 17.51 -4.42
CA ILE A 68 8.91 18.91 -4.32
C ILE A 68 7.58 19.09 -5.04
N ASP A 69 6.52 19.37 -4.30
CA ASP A 69 5.22 19.67 -4.87
C ASP A 69 5.26 21.04 -5.57
N PRO A 70 5.07 21.12 -6.90
CA PRO A 70 5.14 22.38 -7.63
C PRO A 70 4.04 23.38 -7.24
N ARG A 71 2.97 22.93 -6.56
CA ARG A 71 1.89 23.78 -6.08
C ARG A 71 2.30 24.60 -4.84
N SER A 72 3.18 24.05 -4.01
CA SER A 72 3.59 24.64 -2.73
C SER A 72 5.08 25.00 -2.66
N GLY A 73 5.91 24.42 -3.53
CA GLY A 73 7.37 24.53 -3.50
C GLY A 73 8.01 23.83 -2.29
N GLN A 74 7.30 22.91 -1.64
CA GLN A 74 7.77 22.17 -0.47
C GLN A 74 7.83 20.68 -0.76
N GLU A 75 8.70 19.97 -0.05
CA GLU A 75 8.71 18.51 -0.06
C GLU A 75 7.37 17.99 0.46
N ALA A 76 6.76 17.08 -0.30
CA ALA A 76 5.47 16.49 0.02
C ALA A 76 5.44 15.01 -0.37
N PRO A 77 4.67 14.19 0.37
CA PRO A 77 4.47 12.78 0.04
C PRO A 77 3.57 12.59 -1.19
N TRP A 78 3.89 11.58 -1.99
CA TRP A 78 3.07 11.14 -3.13
C TRP A 78 2.94 9.61 -3.13
N ILE A 79 1.82 9.11 -3.67
CA ILE A 79 1.53 7.70 -3.89
C ILE A 79 1.04 7.51 -5.33
N GLY A 80 1.63 6.57 -6.06
CA GLY A 80 1.24 6.26 -7.44
C GLY A 80 1.39 7.44 -8.40
N GLY A 81 2.35 8.33 -8.15
CA GLY A 81 2.54 9.57 -8.90
C GLY A 81 1.51 10.67 -8.61
N ARG A 82 0.78 10.60 -7.49
CA ARG A 82 -0.22 11.58 -7.07
C ARG A 82 0.11 12.10 -5.68
N TRP A 83 0.04 13.41 -5.47
CA TRP A 83 0.16 14.00 -4.13
C TRP A 83 -0.95 13.46 -3.22
N LEU A 84 -0.71 13.36 -1.91
CA LEU A 84 -1.66 12.65 -1.01
C LEU A 84 -3.10 13.18 -1.07
N ASP A 85 -3.28 14.49 -1.22
CA ASP A 85 -4.60 15.11 -1.34
C ASP A 85 -5.31 14.69 -2.63
N GLU A 86 -4.59 14.71 -3.75
CA GLU A 86 -5.12 14.23 -5.04
C GLU A 86 -5.38 12.72 -5.03
N PHE A 87 -4.45 11.95 -4.45
CA PHE A 87 -4.56 10.51 -4.32
C PHE A 87 -5.79 10.11 -3.52
N ALA A 88 -6.10 10.81 -2.42
CA ALA A 88 -7.29 10.56 -1.62
C ALA A 88 -8.59 10.79 -2.43
N GLN A 89 -8.62 11.82 -3.28
CA GLN A 89 -9.74 12.07 -4.20
C GLN A 89 -9.87 10.97 -5.25
N ASP A 90 -8.75 10.56 -5.86
CA ASP A 90 -8.73 9.48 -6.85
C ASP A 90 -9.18 8.16 -6.24
N LEU A 91 -8.76 7.87 -5.00
CA LEU A 91 -9.19 6.71 -4.23
C LEU A 91 -10.71 6.78 -3.95
N ALA A 92 -11.24 7.90 -3.46
CA ALA A 92 -12.69 8.04 -3.24
C ALA A 92 -13.50 7.84 -4.54
N ALA A 93 -13.02 8.41 -5.65
CA ALA A 93 -13.63 8.24 -6.98
C ALA A 93 -13.57 6.78 -7.45
N LYS A 94 -12.43 6.09 -7.26
CA LYS A 94 -12.22 4.69 -7.66
C LYS A 94 -13.28 3.76 -7.10
N PHE A 95 -13.72 3.99 -5.87
CA PHE A 95 -14.63 3.09 -5.16
C PHE A 95 -16.08 3.55 -5.15
N THR A 96 -16.41 4.63 -5.86
CA THR A 96 -17.79 5.09 -6.07
C THR A 96 -18.60 4.11 -6.96
N PRO A 97 -19.93 3.96 -6.78
CA PRO A 97 -20.78 4.56 -5.76
C PRO A 97 -20.88 3.74 -4.47
N ALA A 98 -20.34 2.51 -4.44
CA ALA A 98 -20.37 1.68 -3.23
C ALA A 98 -19.60 2.31 -2.06
N GLY A 99 -18.62 3.15 -2.39
CA GLY A 99 -17.72 3.78 -1.45
C GLY A 99 -16.63 2.81 -1.00
N ILE A 100 -15.73 3.34 -0.18
CA ILE A 100 -14.68 2.55 0.48
C ILE A 100 -14.89 2.47 2.00
N SER A 101 -15.94 3.11 2.50
CA SER A 101 -16.34 3.06 3.90
C SER A 101 -16.66 1.63 4.35
N GLY A 102 -16.18 1.24 5.53
CA GLY A 102 -16.31 -0.12 6.07
C GLY A 102 -15.22 -1.08 5.59
N HIS A 103 -14.24 -0.62 4.81
CA HIS A 103 -13.13 -1.45 4.33
C HIS A 103 -11.81 -1.12 5.04
N THR A 104 -10.93 -2.12 5.05
CA THR A 104 -9.53 -1.97 5.47
C THR A 104 -8.64 -1.76 4.25
N LEU A 105 -7.80 -0.74 4.31
CA LEU A 105 -6.85 -0.35 3.28
C LEU A 105 -5.44 -0.74 3.70
N TRP A 106 -4.84 -1.61 2.91
CA TRP A 106 -3.48 -2.11 3.10
C TRP A 106 -2.59 -1.54 2.02
N PHE A 107 -1.83 -0.51 2.32
CA PHE A 107 -0.91 0.06 1.36
C PHE A 107 0.36 -0.78 1.31
N LEU A 108 0.76 -1.14 0.10
CA LEU A 108 1.97 -1.86 -0.23
C LEU A 108 2.87 -0.90 -1.01
N VAL A 109 3.40 0.09 -0.29
CA VAL A 109 4.10 1.25 -0.84
C VAL A 109 5.30 1.60 0.04
N CYS A 110 6.18 2.51 -0.41
CA CYS A 110 7.45 2.81 0.25
C CYS A 110 7.49 4.22 0.89
N HIS A 111 8.05 4.33 2.10
CA HIS A 111 8.47 5.58 2.76
C HIS A 111 7.38 6.57 3.24
N THR A 112 6.12 6.40 2.84
CA THR A 112 5.06 7.39 3.14
C THR A 112 4.25 7.08 4.40
N GLY A 113 4.57 6.02 5.15
CA GLY A 113 3.87 5.64 6.39
C GLY A 113 3.94 6.65 7.51
N HIS A 114 4.92 7.56 7.49
CA HIS A 114 4.98 8.68 8.43
C HIS A 114 3.81 9.67 8.23
N ASP A 115 3.25 9.76 7.02
CA ASP A 115 2.15 10.66 6.65
C ASP A 115 0.77 10.02 6.70
N ILE A 116 0.63 8.85 7.35
CA ILE A 116 -0.65 8.13 7.36
C ILE A 116 -1.81 8.99 7.89
N SER A 117 -1.54 9.86 8.87
CA SER A 117 -2.55 10.76 9.44
C SER A 117 -2.93 11.87 8.45
N ALA A 118 -1.98 12.37 7.64
CA ALA A 118 -2.25 13.33 6.59
C ALA A 118 -3.11 12.70 5.49
N LEU A 119 -2.74 11.50 5.02
CA LEU A 119 -3.56 10.72 4.07
C LEU A 119 -4.98 10.50 4.62
N ALA A 120 -5.12 10.12 5.88
CA ALA A 120 -6.42 9.91 6.50
C ALA A 120 -7.26 11.20 6.57
N ASN A 121 -6.65 12.34 6.89
CA ASN A 121 -7.33 13.65 6.87
C ASN A 121 -7.78 14.04 5.45
N HIS A 122 -6.99 13.73 4.43
CA HIS A 122 -7.40 13.95 3.03
C HIS A 122 -8.56 13.04 2.63
N LEU A 123 -8.58 11.79 3.11
CA LEU A 123 -9.71 10.87 2.90
C LEU A 123 -10.99 11.35 3.60
N VAL A 124 -10.90 11.86 4.84
CA VAL A 124 -12.01 12.56 5.52
C VAL A 124 -12.53 13.72 4.65
N THR A 125 -11.62 14.55 4.12
CA THR A 125 -11.99 15.67 3.24
C THR A 125 -12.66 15.19 1.94
N ALA A 126 -12.29 14.02 1.44
CA ALA A 126 -12.92 13.36 0.29
C ALA A 126 -14.25 12.65 0.63
N GLY A 127 -14.75 12.76 1.86
CA GLY A 127 -16.01 12.18 2.31
C GLY A 127 -15.93 10.69 2.69
N VAL A 128 -14.72 10.15 2.88
CA VAL A 128 -14.52 8.77 3.36
C VAL A 128 -14.68 8.71 4.87
N ASP A 129 -15.35 7.66 5.36
CA ASP A 129 -15.54 7.41 6.79
C ASP A 129 -15.50 5.91 7.09
N ASN A 130 -15.35 5.53 8.36
CA ASN A 130 -15.37 4.15 8.83
C ASN A 130 -14.37 3.24 8.09
N VAL A 131 -13.13 3.70 7.93
CA VAL A 131 -12.05 2.92 7.29
C VAL A 131 -10.89 2.74 8.25
N THR A 132 -10.14 1.66 8.06
CA THR A 132 -8.85 1.46 8.73
C THR A 132 -7.76 1.39 7.68
N ILE A 133 -6.64 2.08 7.92
CA ILE A 133 -5.55 2.25 6.97
C ILE A 133 -4.28 1.74 7.63
N TYR A 134 -3.50 0.97 6.87
CA TYR A 134 -2.17 0.50 7.25
C TYR A 134 -1.17 0.87 6.16
N LEU A 135 -0.06 1.49 6.54
CA LEU A 135 0.93 2.06 5.61
C LEU A 135 2.38 1.82 6.13
N PRO A 136 3.30 1.26 5.32
CA PRO A 136 4.70 1.08 5.71
C PRO A 136 5.43 2.41 5.90
N LYS A 137 6.18 2.56 6.99
CA LYS A 137 6.97 3.76 7.29
C LYS A 137 8.19 3.91 6.40
N ASN A 138 8.81 2.81 6.00
CA ASN A 138 10.01 2.80 5.18
C ASN A 138 9.81 1.99 3.88
N PHE A 139 10.88 1.54 3.24
CA PHE A 139 10.82 0.77 2.00
C PHE A 139 10.18 -0.61 2.21
N MET A 140 9.19 -0.96 1.39
CA MET A 140 8.47 -2.23 1.46
C MET A 140 8.78 -3.13 0.26
N TYR A 141 8.79 -4.44 0.49
CA TYR A 141 9.04 -5.50 -0.49
C TYR A 141 8.35 -6.76 0.02
N VAL A 142 8.18 -7.75 -0.86
CA VAL A 142 7.55 -9.03 -0.50
C VAL A 142 8.64 -10.11 -0.40
N SER A 143 8.72 -10.81 0.73
CA SER A 143 9.68 -11.92 0.92
C SER A 143 9.26 -13.17 0.14
N LYS A 144 10.14 -14.18 0.08
CA LYS A 144 9.84 -15.52 -0.45
C LYS A 144 8.54 -16.08 0.10
N THR A 145 8.37 -15.98 1.42
CA THR A 145 7.22 -16.47 2.17
C THR A 145 5.91 -15.72 1.84
N GLY A 146 5.94 -14.73 0.94
CA GLY A 146 4.76 -14.03 0.46
C GLY A 146 4.29 -12.89 1.36
N ILE A 147 5.04 -12.62 2.42
CA ILE A 147 4.72 -11.61 3.42
C ILE A 147 5.41 -10.28 3.08
N PRO A 148 4.71 -9.12 3.17
CA PRO A 148 5.34 -7.82 3.03
C PRO A 148 6.23 -7.48 4.22
N HIS A 149 7.49 -7.13 3.99
CA HIS A 149 8.43 -6.69 5.02
C HIS A 149 8.93 -5.28 4.73
N VAL A 150 9.56 -4.66 5.73
CA VAL A 150 10.03 -3.26 5.66
C VAL A 150 11.53 -3.18 5.92
N LEU A 151 12.28 -2.43 5.10
CA LEU A 151 13.70 -2.14 5.29
C LEU A 151 13.85 -0.85 6.11
N LEU A 152 14.88 -0.74 6.95
CA LEU A 152 15.17 0.50 7.67
C LEU A 152 15.84 1.54 6.76
N SER A 153 15.51 2.82 6.95
CA SER A 153 15.91 3.94 6.08
C SER A 153 17.27 4.58 6.42
N ASP A 154 18.28 3.79 6.82
CA ASP A 154 19.68 4.26 6.93
C ASP A 154 20.53 3.85 5.71
N ALA A 155 19.93 3.14 4.76
CA ALA A 155 20.58 2.70 3.54
C ALA A 155 20.59 3.83 2.51
N ASP A 156 21.74 4.04 1.85
CA ASP A 156 21.89 4.99 0.75
C ASP A 156 20.82 4.68 -0.31
N LEU A 157 19.89 5.61 -0.53
CA LEU A 157 18.74 5.43 -1.42
C LEU A 157 19.16 5.19 -2.87
N ASP A 158 20.31 5.72 -3.28
CA ASP A 158 20.88 5.45 -4.59
C ASP A 158 21.54 4.06 -4.62
N ASP A 159 22.07 3.54 -3.51
CA ASP A 159 22.47 2.12 -3.41
C ASP A 159 21.29 1.17 -3.22
N VAL A 160 20.18 1.55 -2.57
CA VAL A 160 18.97 0.70 -2.47
C VAL A 160 18.25 0.64 -3.80
N ASN A 161 18.06 1.78 -4.49
CA ASN A 161 17.49 1.79 -5.83
C ASN A 161 18.42 1.12 -6.83
N ARG A 162 19.74 1.29 -6.69
CA ARG A 162 20.72 0.58 -7.53
C ARG A 162 20.84 -0.89 -7.19
N ASP A 163 20.67 -1.33 -5.94
CA ASP A 163 20.61 -2.74 -5.56
C ASP A 163 19.29 -3.35 -6.03
N VAL A 164 18.14 -2.70 -5.84
CA VAL A 164 16.84 -3.15 -6.38
C VAL A 164 16.89 -3.25 -7.92
N ALA A 165 17.49 -2.27 -8.60
CA ALA A 165 17.65 -2.28 -10.06
C ALA A 165 18.76 -3.22 -10.57
N ARG A 166 19.86 -3.43 -9.80
CA ARG A 166 20.93 -4.40 -10.11
C ARG A 166 20.50 -5.83 -9.79
N CYS A 167 19.53 -5.99 -8.89
CA CYS A 167 19.04 -7.26 -8.36
C CYS A 167 17.65 -7.63 -8.88
N ASP A 168 17.31 -7.36 -10.14
CA ASP A 168 16.18 -8.04 -10.77
C ASP A 168 16.35 -9.59 -10.75
N SER A 169 17.59 -10.10 -10.65
CA SER A 169 17.91 -11.49 -10.31
C SER A 169 17.79 -11.84 -8.81
N ASP A 170 18.08 -10.86 -7.95
CA ASP A 170 18.46 -11.04 -6.55
C ASP A 170 17.49 -10.37 -5.56
N TYR A 171 16.32 -9.92 -6.06
CA TYR A 171 15.05 -9.70 -5.33
C TYR A 171 14.47 -11.03 -4.76
N TRP A 172 15.37 -11.96 -4.48
CA TRP A 172 15.22 -13.30 -3.89
C TRP A 172 16.36 -13.63 -2.91
N SER A 173 17.41 -12.80 -2.78
CA SER A 173 18.58 -13.06 -1.91
C SER A 173 18.87 -11.95 -0.89
N ILE A 174 18.19 -10.80 -0.98
CA ILE A 174 18.29 -9.66 -0.04
C ILE A 174 18.30 -10.15 1.43
N GLN A 175 19.42 -9.92 2.11
CA GLN A 175 19.55 -10.14 3.54
C GLN A 175 19.16 -8.87 4.28
N GLY A 176 18.03 -8.92 4.99
CA GLY A 176 17.60 -7.81 5.84
C GLY A 176 16.09 -7.70 5.87
N SER A 177 15.45 -8.62 6.59
CA SER A 177 13.99 -8.68 6.72
C SER A 177 13.54 -8.39 8.15
N GLN A 178 12.72 -7.35 8.33
CA GLN A 178 12.05 -7.07 9.61
C GLN A 178 10.69 -7.77 9.65
N ALA A 179 10.32 -8.32 10.80
CA ALA A 179 8.98 -8.87 11.00
C ALA A 179 7.90 -7.83 10.73
N THR A 180 6.75 -8.30 10.27
CA THR A 180 5.62 -7.45 9.96
C THR A 180 5.09 -6.75 11.21
N GLY A 181 4.71 -5.47 11.10
CA GLY A 181 4.05 -4.73 12.20
C GLY A 181 4.81 -3.54 12.76
N SER A 182 6.06 -3.70 13.23
CA SER A 182 6.78 -2.64 13.97
C SER A 182 7.12 -1.40 13.14
N TYR A 183 7.24 -1.56 11.82
CA TYR A 183 7.51 -0.48 10.85
C TYR A 183 6.33 -0.14 9.96
N TRP A 184 5.14 -0.53 10.41
CA TRP A 184 3.90 -0.06 9.84
C TRP A 184 3.32 1.04 10.71
N ALA A 185 2.63 1.97 10.08
CA ALA A 185 1.73 2.88 10.74
C ALA A 185 0.29 2.41 10.49
N GLY A 186 -0.59 2.69 11.44
CA GLY A 186 -2.02 2.41 11.29
C GLY A 186 -2.83 3.58 11.81
N CYS A 187 -3.96 3.84 11.16
CA CYS A 187 -4.97 4.78 11.66
C CYS A 187 -6.37 4.30 11.29
N SER A 188 -7.36 4.74 12.05
CA SER A 188 -8.77 4.59 11.71
C SER A 188 -9.43 5.94 11.48
N ILE A 189 -10.42 5.95 10.61
CA ILE A 189 -11.34 7.06 10.41
C ILE A 189 -12.70 6.60 10.93
N SER A 190 -13.28 7.31 11.89
CA SER A 190 -14.63 7.04 12.39
C SER A 190 -15.31 8.32 12.82
N GLY A 191 -16.52 8.57 12.31
CA GLY A 191 -17.25 9.80 12.58
C GLY A 191 -16.44 11.03 12.16
N GLN A 192 -15.76 10.94 11.01
CA GLN A 192 -14.85 11.97 10.50
C GLN A 192 -13.63 12.28 11.39
N THR A 193 -13.35 11.45 12.39
CA THR A 193 -12.19 11.61 13.29
C THR A 193 -11.11 10.61 12.92
N VAL A 194 -9.88 11.11 12.72
CA VAL A 194 -8.69 10.29 12.50
C VAL A 194 -8.07 9.91 13.84
N THR A 195 -7.90 8.61 14.07
CA THR A 195 -7.29 8.06 15.29
C THR A 195 -6.11 7.17 14.95
N PRO A 196 -4.87 7.53 15.34
CA PRO A 196 -3.72 6.64 15.20
C PRO A 196 -3.90 5.35 16.01
N LEU A 197 -3.48 4.22 15.43
CA LEU A 197 -3.47 2.92 16.11
C LEU A 197 -2.16 2.72 16.88
N SER A 198 -2.24 2.00 18.00
CA SER A 198 -1.04 1.60 18.74
C SER A 198 -0.18 0.63 17.92
N SER A 199 1.14 0.65 18.11
CA SER A 199 2.06 -0.27 17.41
C SER A 199 1.68 -1.75 17.61
N ALA A 200 1.21 -2.13 18.81
CA ALA A 200 0.77 -3.49 19.10
C ALA A 200 -0.47 -3.90 18.29
N ALA A 201 -1.45 -2.98 18.15
CA ALA A 201 -2.63 -3.23 17.33
C ALA A 201 -2.27 -3.33 15.84
N VAL A 202 -1.35 -2.49 15.37
CA VAL A 202 -0.83 -2.55 13.99
C VAL A 202 -0.13 -3.89 13.74
N GLU A 203 0.75 -4.30 14.65
CA GLU A 203 1.46 -5.58 14.53
C GLU A 203 0.51 -6.76 14.46
N GLN A 204 -0.46 -6.84 15.37
CA GLN A 204 -1.46 -7.90 15.37
C GLN A 204 -2.25 -7.92 14.05
N ALA A 205 -2.65 -6.76 13.53
CA ALA A 205 -3.41 -6.67 12.30
C ALA A 205 -2.60 -7.12 11.08
N VAL A 206 -1.34 -6.68 10.97
CA VAL A 206 -0.48 -7.06 9.84
C VAL A 206 -0.16 -8.56 9.91
N GLN A 207 0.11 -9.11 11.10
CA GLN A 207 0.30 -10.56 11.27
C GLN A 207 -0.95 -11.35 10.89
N ALA A 208 -2.14 -10.89 11.27
CA ALA A 208 -3.40 -11.55 10.90
C ALA A 208 -3.67 -11.49 9.39
N GLN A 209 -3.33 -10.38 8.73
CA GLN A 209 -3.59 -10.18 7.30
C GLN A 209 -2.63 -10.97 6.41
N PHE A 210 -1.37 -11.12 6.82
CA PHE A 210 -0.31 -11.69 5.99
C PHE A 210 0.28 -12.99 6.51
N ASP A 211 -0.07 -13.46 7.71
CA ASP A 211 0.48 -14.66 8.39
C ASP A 211 1.98 -14.90 8.15
N PRO A 212 2.87 -14.33 9.00
CA PRO A 212 4.31 -14.41 8.80
C PRO A 212 4.89 -15.84 8.92
N ASN A 213 4.12 -16.78 9.48
CA ASN A 213 4.59 -18.12 9.82
C ASN A 213 4.20 -19.19 8.78
N GLU A 214 3.47 -18.80 7.73
CA GLU A 214 3.05 -19.72 6.69
C GLU A 214 4.20 -20.12 5.76
N GLU A 215 4.38 -21.44 5.54
CA GLU A 215 5.33 -22.01 4.57
C GLU A 215 4.78 -21.97 3.12
N GLU A 216 5.66 -21.79 2.11
CA GLU A 216 5.31 -21.81 0.68
C GLU A 216 4.80 -23.20 0.20
N SER A 217 3.77 -23.24 -0.66
CA SER A 217 3.24 -24.46 -1.30
C SER A 217 2.63 -24.23 -2.68
#